data_AF-A0A077LXM1-F1
#
_entry.id   AF-A0A077LXM1-F1
#
_cell.length_a   1.000
_cell.length_b   1.000
_cell.length_c   1.000
_cell.angle_alpha   90.00
_cell.angle_beta   90.00
_cell.angle_gamma   90.00
#
_symmetry.space_group_name_H-M   'P 1'
#
loop_
_entity.id
_entity.type
_entity.pdbx_description
1 polymer ?
#
loop_
_entity_poly.entity_id
_entity_poly.type
_entity_poly.pdbx_seq_one_letter_code
_entity_poly.pdbx_strand_id
1 'polypeptide(L)'
;MTRLRQRVDVLASARTRSERRRADAQLWLEVAAAAQSSTLAREELGLQARLGDLLWFGCDDADHARAVAQRGRLVTAIASGSGARARALVDRTVDVDTERLVALRLRLYREAP
;
A
#
# COMPACT_ATOMS: atom_id res chain seq x y z
N MET A 1 1.87 17.78 -4.59
CA MET A 1 1.28 17.40 -3.28
C MET A 1 -0.20 17.06 -3.36
N THR A 2 -1.03 17.90 -4.01
CA THR A 2 -2.48 17.71 -4.15
C THR A 2 -2.86 16.33 -4.74
N ARG A 3 -2.09 15.86 -5.73
CA ARG A 3 -2.35 14.58 -6.40
C ARG A 3 -2.13 13.36 -5.50
N LEU A 4 -1.10 13.35 -4.64
CA LEU A 4 -0.88 12.28 -3.66
C LEU A 4 -2.01 12.22 -2.62
N ARG A 5 -2.46 13.37 -2.13
CA ARG A 5 -3.60 13.43 -1.19
C ARG A 5 -4.88 12.91 -1.84
N GLN A 6 -5.17 13.35 -3.07
CA GLN A 6 -6.30 12.84 -3.85
C GLN A 6 -6.25 11.31 -4.02
N ARG A 7 -5.08 10.71 -4.23
CA ARG A 7 -4.96 9.26 -4.33
C ARG A 7 -5.28 8.54 -3.01
N VAL A 8 -4.96 9.15 -1.87
CA VAL A 8 -5.39 8.63 -0.56
C VAL A 8 -6.90 8.71 -0.41
N ASP A 9 -7.55 9.79 -0.88
CA ASP A 9 -9.01 9.91 -0.84
C ASP A 9 -9.70 8.87 -1.75
N VAL A 10 -9.12 8.61 -2.93
CA VAL A 10 -9.56 7.53 -3.82
C VAL A 10 -9.42 6.17 -3.14
N LEU A 11 -8.30 5.91 -2.45
CA LEU A 11 -8.13 4.68 -1.66
C LEU A 11 -9.15 4.60 -0.52
N ALA A 12 -9.45 5.70 0.16
CA ALA A 12 -10.41 5.74 1.26
C ALA A 12 -11.85 5.43 0.82
N SER A 13 -12.21 5.82 -0.41
CA SER A 13 -13.54 5.60 -0.99
C SER A 13 -13.72 4.23 -1.64
N ALA A 14 -12.64 3.44 -1.80
CA ALA A 14 -12.70 2.12 -2.41
C ALA A 14 -13.50 1.12 -1.56
N ARG A 15 -14.51 0.49 -2.15
CA ARG A 15 -15.44 -0.42 -1.45
C ARG A 15 -15.14 -1.88 -1.74
N THR A 16 -14.62 -2.18 -2.93
CA THR A 16 -14.29 -3.55 -3.32
C THR A 16 -12.81 -3.82 -3.18
N ARG A 17 -12.44 -5.09 -3.00
CA ARG A 17 -11.05 -5.54 -3.00
C ARG A 17 -10.28 -5.06 -4.24
N SER A 18 -10.89 -5.18 -5.42
CA SER A 18 -10.29 -4.77 -6.68
C SER A 18 -10.09 -3.25 -6.78
N GLU A 19 -11.03 -2.46 -6.24
CA GLU A 19 -10.87 -1.00 -6.12
C GLU A 19 -9.74 -0.64 -5.17
N ARG A 20 -9.67 -1.28 -3.99
CA ARG A 20 -8.62 -1.04 -3.00
C ARG A 20 -7.24 -1.33 -3.58
N ARG A 21 -7.07 -2.49 -4.23
CA ARG A 21 -5.84 -2.84 -4.96
C ARG A 21 -5.46 -1.78 -5.99
N ARG A 22 -6.40 -1.41 -6.86
CA ARG A 22 -6.12 -0.45 -7.94
C ARG A 22 -5.75 0.93 -7.38
N ALA A 23 -6.48 1.40 -6.37
CA ALA A 23 -6.22 2.69 -5.74
C ALA A 23 -4.86 2.72 -5.03
N ASP A 24 -4.51 1.66 -4.31
CA ASP A 24 -3.21 1.56 -3.62
C ASP A 24 -2.05 1.51 -4.62
N ALA A 25 -2.18 0.72 -5.70
CA ALA A 25 -1.20 0.68 -6.79
C ALA A 25 -0.97 2.06 -7.42
N GLN A 26 -2.06 2.79 -7.70
CA GLN A 26 -1.98 4.14 -8.26
C GLN A 26 -1.33 5.14 -7.30
N LEU A 27 -1.53 4.98 -5.99
CA LEU A 27 -0.86 5.81 -5.00
C LEU A 27 0.67 5.58 -5.02
N TRP A 28 1.12 4.33 -5.02
CA TRP A 28 2.56 4.02 -5.06
C TRP A 28 3.24 4.48 -6.35
N LEU A 29 2.56 4.35 -7.49
CA LEU A 29 3.04 4.94 -8.75
C LEU A 29 3.14 6.46 -8.69
N GLU A 30 2.20 7.11 -8.01
CA GLU A 30 2.26 8.56 -7.81
C GLU A 30 3.41 8.97 -6.87
N VAL A 31 3.73 8.14 -5.86
CA VAL A 31 4.93 8.34 -5.03
C VAL A 31 6.19 8.21 -5.87
N ALA A 32 6.28 7.20 -6.72
CA ALA A 32 7.42 7.02 -7.63
C ALA A 32 7.58 8.20 -8.62
N ALA A 33 6.47 8.69 -9.16
CA ALA A 33 6.44 9.88 -10.02
C ALA A 33 6.88 11.14 -9.26
N ALA A 34 6.41 11.34 -8.02
CA ALA A 34 6.83 12.46 -7.18
C ALA A 34 8.32 12.40 -6.84
N ALA A 35 8.89 11.20 -6.71
CA ALA A 35 10.32 10.96 -6.56
C ALA A 35 11.11 11.03 -7.88
N GLN A 36 10.45 11.23 -9.02
CA GLN A 36 11.03 11.23 -10.37
C GLN A 36 11.87 9.98 -10.68
N SER A 37 11.47 8.82 -10.13
CA SER A 37 12.24 7.58 -10.24
C SER A 37 11.52 6.55 -11.12
N SER A 38 12.01 6.41 -12.36
CA SER A 38 11.52 5.42 -13.32
C SER A 38 11.87 3.98 -12.91
N THR A 39 12.97 3.78 -12.19
CA THR A 39 13.33 2.48 -11.61
C THR A 39 12.34 2.10 -10.52
N LEU A 40 12.01 3.02 -9.59
CA LEU A 40 11.02 2.76 -8.55
C LEU A 40 9.64 2.44 -9.14
N ALA A 41 9.21 3.18 -10.17
CA ALA A 41 7.94 2.91 -10.83
C ALA A 41 7.89 1.51 -11.46
N ARG A 42 8.98 1.06 -12.10
CA ARG A 42 9.07 -0.29 -12.68
C ARG A 42 9.03 -1.39 -11.62
N GLU A 43 9.78 -1.23 -10.53
CA GLU A 43 9.77 -2.18 -9.42
C GLU A 43 8.38 -2.28 -8.78
N GLU A 44 7.70 -1.15 -8.59
CA GLU A 44 6.33 -1.12 -8.05
C GLU A 44 5.35 -1.85 -8.98
N LEU A 45 5.41 -1.62 -10.30
CA LEU A 45 4.59 -2.36 -11.26
C LEU A 45 4.84 -3.88 -11.18
N GLY A 46 6.10 -4.29 -11.07
CA GLY A 46 6.47 -5.70 -10.90
C GLY A 46 5.93 -6.29 -9.59
N LEU A 47 5.99 -5.54 -8.50
CA LEU A 47 5.43 -5.93 -7.21
C LEU A 47 3.90 -6.09 -7.28
N GLN A 48 3.19 -5.10 -7.83
CA GLN A 48 1.74 -5.09 -7.98
C GLN A 48 1.21 -6.24 -8.85
N ALA A 49 1.97 -6.63 -9.88
CA ALA A 49 1.66 -7.78 -10.72
C ALA A 49 1.77 -9.11 -9.97
N ARG A 50 2.75 -9.24 -9.06
CA ARG A 50 2.99 -10.46 -8.28
C ARG A 50 2.11 -10.57 -7.04
N LEU A 51 1.93 -9.46 -6.31
CA LEU A 51 1.41 -9.47 -4.94
C LEU A 51 0.13 -8.65 -4.76
N GLY A 52 -0.26 -7.81 -5.72
CA GLY A 52 -1.33 -6.83 -5.51
C GLY A 52 -2.68 -7.43 -5.08
N ASP A 53 -3.06 -8.58 -5.64
CA ASP A 53 -4.29 -9.27 -5.24
C ASP A 53 -4.20 -9.94 -3.87
N LEU A 54 -2.99 -10.39 -3.50
CA LEU A 54 -2.71 -11.06 -2.23
C LEU A 54 -2.68 -10.05 -1.07
N LEU A 55 -2.12 -8.86 -1.29
CA LEU A 55 -2.08 -7.77 -0.31
C LEU A 55 -3.47 -7.31 0.14
N TRP A 56 -4.50 -7.48 -0.69
CA TRP A 56 -5.88 -7.14 -0.31
C TRP A 56 -6.76 -8.37 -0.05
N PHE A 57 -6.19 -9.58 -0.10
CA PHE A 57 -6.92 -10.82 0.17
C PHE A 57 -7.25 -10.95 1.66
N GLY A 58 -8.52 -11.18 1.98
CA GLY A 58 -8.98 -11.32 3.36
C GLY A 58 -8.87 -10.05 4.22
N CYS A 59 -8.66 -8.86 3.62
CA CYS A 59 -8.81 -7.59 4.31
C CYS A 59 -10.29 -7.32 4.58
N ASP A 60 -10.61 -7.01 5.83
CA ASP A 60 -11.88 -6.40 6.18
C ASP A 60 -11.82 -4.86 6.06
N ASP A 61 -12.89 -4.20 6.50
CA ASP A 61 -12.99 -2.73 6.47
C ASP A 61 -12.08 -2.05 7.51
N ALA A 62 -11.79 -2.73 8.63
CA ALA A 62 -10.88 -2.20 9.65
C ALA A 62 -9.43 -2.20 9.16
N ASP A 63 -9.01 -3.26 8.46
CA ASP A 63 -7.72 -3.34 7.78
C ASP A 63 -7.60 -2.28 6.70
N HIS A 64 -8.66 -2.07 5.91
CA HIS A 64 -8.71 -1.01 4.90
C HIS A 64 -8.55 0.37 5.52
N ALA A 65 -9.28 0.68 6.60
CA ALA A 65 -9.16 1.96 7.30
C ALA A 65 -7.75 2.19 7.88
N ARG A 66 -7.11 1.14 8.42
CA ARG A 66 -5.73 1.20 8.92
C ARG A 66 -4.74 1.50 7.79
N ALA A 67 -4.90 0.83 6.64
CA ALA A 67 -4.08 1.08 5.47
C ALA A 67 -4.23 2.55 5.00
N VAL A 68 -5.46 3.05 4.85
CA VAL A 68 -5.74 4.45 4.49
C VAL A 68 -5.03 5.43 5.44
N ALA A 69 -5.12 5.20 6.76
CA ALA A 69 -4.46 6.04 7.74
C ALA A 69 -2.92 6.00 7.62
N GLN A 70 -2.33 4.83 7.35
CA GLN A 70 -0.90 4.70 7.09
C GLN A 70 -0.47 5.47 5.83
N ARG A 71 -1.20 5.30 4.71
CA ARG A 71 -0.94 6.01 3.45
C ARG A 71 -1.06 7.53 3.63
N GLY A 72 -2.06 8.00 4.38
CA GLY A 72 -2.21 9.42 4.72
C GLY A 72 -1.03 9.98 5.54
N ARG A 73 -0.50 9.21 6.50
CA ARG A 73 0.71 9.58 7.25
C ARG A 73 1.95 9.65 6.35
N LEU A 74 2.11 8.71 5.43
CA LEU A 74 3.21 8.71 4.45
C LEU A 74 3.14 9.96 3.57
N VAL A 75 1.98 10.25 2.98
CA VAL A 75 1.79 11.44 2.14
C VAL A 75 2.06 12.72 2.94
N THR A 76 1.67 12.78 4.21
CA THR A 76 1.99 13.92 5.09
C THR A 76 3.50 14.04 5.34
N ALA A 77 4.19 12.94 5.58
CA ALA A 77 5.64 12.94 5.78
C ALA A 77 6.39 13.42 4.52
N ILE A 78 6.00 12.93 3.34
CA ILE A 78 6.50 13.40 2.04
C ILE A 78 6.20 14.89 1.88
N ALA A 79 5.00 15.34 2.25
CA ALA A 79 4.61 16.74 2.17
C ALA A 79 5.46 17.69 3.01
N SER A 80 5.89 17.22 4.17
CA SER A 80 6.76 17.96 5.07
C SER A 80 8.25 17.93 4.67
N GLY A 81 8.61 17.24 3.57
CA GLY A 81 10.01 17.05 3.17
C GLY A 81 10.81 16.12 4.10
N SER A 82 10.14 15.44 5.03
CA SER A 82 10.80 14.55 6.00
C SER A 82 11.06 13.16 5.40
N GLY A 83 12.15 13.03 4.64
CA GLY A 83 12.54 11.76 4.00
C GLY A 83 12.75 10.62 5.00
N ALA A 84 13.39 10.89 6.15
CA ALA A 84 13.59 9.87 7.19
C ALA A 84 12.28 9.34 7.75
N ARG A 85 11.30 10.22 7.99
CA ARG A 85 9.97 9.81 8.47
C ARG A 85 9.19 9.06 7.39
N ALA A 86 9.26 9.51 6.14
CA ALA A 86 8.64 8.80 5.03
C ALA A 86 9.21 7.39 4.90
N ARG A 87 10.54 7.23 4.99
CA ARG A 87 11.21 5.93 4.97
C ARG A 87 10.75 5.02 6.10
N ALA A 88 10.79 5.49 7.36
CA ALA A 88 10.35 4.68 8.50
C ALA A 88 8.88 4.22 8.39
N LEU A 89 8.01 5.03 7.77
CA LEU A 89 6.61 4.65 7.53
C LEU A 89 6.49 3.58 6.43
N VAL A 90 7.31 3.65 5.38
CA VAL A 90 7.36 2.63 4.33
C VAL A 90 7.91 1.32 4.89
N ASP A 91 9.03 1.35 5.61
CA ASP A 91 9.63 0.15 6.21
C ASP A 91 8.61 -0.57 7.10
N ARG A 92 7.92 0.16 7.99
CA ARG A 92 6.85 -0.39 8.82
C ARG A 92 5.69 -0.96 7.99
N THR A 93 5.37 -0.37 6.85
CA THR A 93 4.30 -0.88 5.98
C THR A 93 4.71 -2.22 5.38
N VAL A 94 5.96 -2.34 4.92
CA VAL A 94 6.52 -3.59 4.38
C VAL A 94 6.50 -4.68 5.44
N ASP A 95 6.90 -4.37 6.69
CA ASP A 95 6.87 -5.33 7.79
C ASP A 95 5.44 -5.84 8.05
N VAL A 96 4.47 -4.94 8.19
CA VAL A 96 3.07 -5.30 8.44
C VAL A 96 2.48 -6.14 7.31
N ASP A 97 2.73 -5.75 6.06
CA ASP A 97 2.24 -6.48 4.90
C ASP A 97 2.88 -7.88 4.84
N THR A 98 4.18 -8.00 5.12
CA THR A 98 4.90 -9.27 5.15
C THR A 98 4.37 -10.20 6.24
N GLU A 99 4.25 -9.71 7.48
CA GLU A 99 3.71 -10.45 8.61
C GLU A 99 2.30 -10.99 8.30
N ARG A 100 1.46 -10.15 7.69
CA ARG A 100 0.12 -10.55 7.30
C ARG A 100 0.12 -11.63 6.21
N LEU A 101 0.96 -11.50 5.20
CA LEU A 101 1.08 -12.50 4.13
C LEU A 101 1.58 -13.85 4.67
N VAL A 102 2.54 -13.84 5.60
CA VAL A 102 3.01 -15.05 6.30
C VAL A 102 1.87 -15.66 7.11
N ALA A 103 1.13 -14.86 7.89
CA ALA A 103 0.00 -15.35 8.67
C ALA A 103 -1.12 -15.93 7.77
N LEU A 104 -1.38 -15.33 6.62
CA LEU A 104 -2.30 -15.87 5.61
C LEU A 104 -1.80 -17.22 5.10
N ARG A 105 -0.52 -17.34 4.73
CA ARG A 105 0.06 -18.60 4.26
C ARG A 105 -0.04 -19.71 5.30
N LEU A 106 0.23 -19.41 6.56
CA LEU A 106 0.13 -20.38 7.66
C LEU A 106 -1.31 -20.85 7.90
N ARG A 107 -2.31 -19.96 7.78
CA ARG A 107 -3.73 -20.34 7.85
C ARG A 107 -4.11 -21.30 6.74
N LEU A 108 -3.74 -20.97 5.49
CA LEU A 108 -4.01 -21.82 4.33
C LEU A 108 -3.38 -23.21 4.43
N TYR A 109 -2.20 -23.34 5.07
CA TYR A 109 -1.60 -24.65 5.33
C TYR A 109 -2.35 -25.46 6.39
N ARG A 110 -2.89 -24.81 7.43
CA ARG A 110 -3.63 -25.49 8.49
C ARG A 110 -5.02 -25.93 8.07
N GLU A 111 -5.59 -25.25 7.08
CA GLU A 111 -6.91 -25.54 6.49
C GLU A 111 -6.82 -26.49 5.28
N ALA A 112 -5.61 -26.91 4.89
CA ALA A 112 -5.42 -27.91 3.84
C ALA A 112 -5.81 -29.31 4.36
N PRO A 113 -6.61 -30.09 3.61
CA PRO A 113 -7.10 -31.41 4.01
C PRO A 113 -5.99 -32.47 4.08
#